data_AF-A0A2V9V2C2-F1
#
_entry.id   AF-A0A2V9V2C2-F1
#
_cell.length_a   1.000
_cell.length_b   1.000
_cell.length_c   1.000
_cell.angle_alpha   90.00
_cell.angle_beta   90.00
_cell.angle_gamma   90.00
#
_symmetry.space_group_name_H-M   'P 1'
#
loop_
_entity.id
_entity.type
_entity.pdbx_description
1 polymer ?
#
loop_
_entity_poly.entity_id
_entity_poly.type
_entity_poly.pdbx_seq_one_letter_code
_entity_poly.pdbx_strand_id
1 'polypeptide(L)' 'MARRFDRDKDDVLSEQDLKQLRENLSRLSPQGVRDFYDRTHEECRLIYTRLPSPRKMQTLVQVWKQLWKWK' A
#
# COMPACT_ATOMS: atom_id res chain seq x y z
N MET A 1 -26.42 -20.16 1.00
CA MET A 1 -25.25 -19.38 1.49
C MET A 1 -24.39 -19.03 0.29
N ALA A 2 -24.17 -17.74 0.01
CA ALA A 2 -23.29 -17.33 -1.07
C ALA A 2 -21.84 -17.74 -0.74
N ARG A 3 -21.17 -18.44 -1.66
CA ARG A 3 -19.75 -18.81 -1.52
C ARG A 3 -18.96 -17.50 -1.36
N ARG A 4 -18.26 -17.33 -0.23
CA ARG A 4 -17.25 -16.27 -0.09
C ARG A 4 -16.19 -16.52 -1.16
N PHE A 5 -16.01 -15.55 -2.02
CA PHE A 5 -15.05 -15.60 -3.11
C PHE A 5 -13.65 -15.54 -2.46
N ASP A 6 -12.96 -16.68 -2.36
CA ASP A 6 -11.62 -16.86 -1.77
C ASP A 6 -10.50 -16.14 -2.56
N ARG A 7 -10.81 -15.08 -3.33
CA ARG A 7 -9.80 -14.30 -4.09
C ARG A 7 -9.02 -13.29 -3.24
N ASP A 8 -9.48 -12.98 -2.03
CA ASP A 8 -8.84 -11.96 -1.19
C ASP A 8 -7.55 -12.44 -0.50
N LYS A 9 -7.28 -13.74 -0.43
CA LYS A 9 -6.06 -14.24 0.25
C LYS A 9 -4.77 -13.98 -0.56
N ASP A 10 -4.86 -13.92 -1.88
CA ASP A 10 -3.69 -13.78 -2.74
C ASP A 10 -3.26 -12.30 -2.94
N ASP A 11 -4.08 -11.34 -2.51
CA ASP A 11 -3.80 -9.92 -2.65
C ASP A 11 -3.48 -9.23 -1.32
N VAL A 12 -2.95 -9.98 -0.37
CA VAL A 12 -2.38 -9.47 0.89
C VAL A 12 -0.86 -9.60 0.81
N LEU A 13 -0.13 -8.55 1.18
CA LEU A 13 1.34 -8.60 1.25
C LEU A 13 1.76 -9.57 2.35
N SER A 14 2.67 -10.48 2.01
CA SER A 14 3.33 -11.34 2.99
C SER A 14 4.28 -10.52 3.87
N GLU A 15 4.73 -11.10 4.99
CA GLU A 15 5.73 -10.46 5.84
C GLU A 15 7.04 -10.16 5.10
N GLN A 16 7.42 -11.05 4.17
CA GLN A 16 8.60 -10.86 3.32
C GLN A 16 8.42 -9.68 2.38
N ASP A 17 7.24 -9.55 1.76
CA ASP A 17 6.93 -8.42 0.88
C ASP A 17 6.91 -7.10 1.67
N LEU A 18 6.37 -7.11 2.89
CA LEU A 18 6.38 -5.93 3.77
C LEU A 18 7.80 -5.51 4.16
N LYS A 19 8.69 -6.48 4.43
CA LYS A 19 10.09 -6.20 4.74
C LYS A 19 10.79 -5.57 3.54
N GLN A 20 10.65 -6.17 2.36
CA GLN A 20 11.22 -5.62 1.12
C GLN A 20 10.66 -4.24 0.80
N LEU A 21 9.35 -4.03 0.96
CA LEU A 21 8.72 -2.73 0.74
C LEU A 21 9.31 -1.65 1.66
N ARG A 22 9.49 -1.96 2.94
CA ARG A 22 10.11 -1.03 3.89
C ARG A 22 11.57 -0.72 3.56
N GLU A 23 12.33 -1.74 3.16
CA GLU A 23 13.72 -1.56 2.72
C GLU A 23 13.79 -0.66 1.48
N ASN A 24 12.94 -0.91 0.48
CA ASN A 24 12.87 -0.09 -0.73
C ASN A 24 12.49 1.36 -0.43
N LEU A 25 11.48 1.58 0.43
CA LEU A 25 11.08 2.93 0.84
C LEU A 25 12.16 3.66 1.63
N SER A 26 12.97 2.94 2.40
CA SER A 26 14.07 3.54 3.17
C SER A 26 15.22 4.05 2.28
N ARG A 27 15.34 3.52 1.06
CA ARG A 27 16.35 3.93 0.08
C ARG A 27 15.92 5.13 -0.76
N LEU A 28 14.63 5.49 -0.72
CA LEU A 28 14.13 6.64 -1.46
C LEU A 28 14.49 7.95 -0.76
N SER A 29 14.55 9.04 -1.53
CA SER A 29 14.65 10.39 -0.97
C SER A 29 13.32 10.83 -0.34
N PRO A 30 13.31 11.84 0.55
CA PRO A 30 12.10 12.47 1.08
C PRO A 30 11.05 12.82 0.02
N GLN A 31 11.50 13.38 -1.11
CA GLN A 31 10.61 13.70 -2.22
C GLN A 31 10.08 12.43 -2.89
N GLY A 32 10.94 11.43 -3.13
CA GLY A 32 10.53 10.17 -3.74
C GLY A 32 9.47 9.42 -2.94
N VAL A 33 9.51 9.47 -1.60
CA VAL A 33 8.47 8.86 -0.76
C VAL A 33 7.17 9.66 -0.83
N ARG A 34 7.21 11.00 -0.96
CA ARG A 34 6.01 11.83 -1.16
C ARG A 34 5.35 11.55 -2.50
N ASP A 35 6.13 11.52 -3.59
CA ASP A 35 5.61 11.21 -4.92
C ASP A 35 4.99 9.81 -4.96
N PHE A 36 5.59 8.85 -4.26
CA PHE A 36 5.08 7.49 -4.16
C PHE A 36 3.80 7.41 -3.30
N TYR A 37 3.71 8.22 -2.24
CA TYR A 37 2.49 8.37 -1.45
C TYR A 37 1.33 8.91 -2.30
N ASP A 38 1.54 9.98 -3.06
CA ASP A 38 0.48 10.59 -3.86
C ASP A 38 -0.09 9.62 -4.89
N ARG A 39 0.79 8.86 -5.56
CA ARG A 39 0.37 7.80 -6.51
C ARG A 39 -0.44 6.69 -5.83
N THR A 40 0.06 6.15 -4.72
CA THR A 40 -0.63 5.07 -4.00
C THR A 40 -1.94 5.54 -3.37
N HIS A 41 -2.01 6.79 -2.95
CA HIS A 41 -3.22 7.43 -2.45
C HIS A 41 -4.27 7.59 -3.56
N GLU A 42 -3.85 8.03 -4.76
CA GLU A 42 -4.73 8.13 -5.92
C GLU A 42 -5.31 6.77 -6.31
N GLU A 43 -4.49 5.71 -6.28
CA GLU A 43 -4.96 4.34 -6.52
C GLU A 43 -5.93 3.81 -5.45
N CYS A 44 -5.85 4.36 -4.23
CA CYS A 44 -6.75 4.01 -3.12
C CYS A 44 -8.01 4.89 -3.08
N ARG A 45 -8.10 5.91 -3.95
CA ARG A 45 -9.24 6.80 -4.00
C ARG A 45 -10.45 6.04 -4.51
N LEU A 46 -11.56 6.14 -3.79
CA LEU A 46 -12.82 5.45 -4.06
C LEU A 46 -13.57 6.09 -5.24
N ILE A 47 -12.97 6.10 -6.43
CA ILE A 47 -13.62 6.59 -7.64
C ILE A 47 -14.38 5.41 -8.28
N TYR A 48 -15.66 5.63 -8.63
CA TYR A 48 -16.50 4.67 -9.35
C TYR A 48 -16.69 3.32 -8.64
N THR A 49 -16.98 3.31 -7.33
CA THR A 49 -17.42 2.13 -6.56
C THR A 49 -16.43 0.98 -6.40
N ARG A 50 -15.18 1.10 -6.88
CA ARG A 50 -14.17 0.05 -6.69
C ARG A 50 -13.40 0.28 -5.40
N LEU A 51 -13.53 -0.66 -4.47
CA LEU A 51 -12.69 -0.70 -3.27
C LEU A 51 -11.24 -1.02 -3.68
N PRO A 52 -10.24 -0.34 -3.09
CA PRO A 52 -8.85 -0.71 -3.28
C PRO A 52 -8.60 -2.10 -2.70
N SER A 53 -7.67 -2.83 -3.30
CA SER A 53 -7.33 -4.14 -2.79
C SER A 53 -6.51 -4.06 -1.49
N PRO A 54 -6.52 -5.13 -0.67
CA PRO A 54 -5.79 -5.15 0.59
C PRO A 54 -4.32 -4.78 0.43
N ARG A 55 -3.64 -5.29 -0.60
CA ARG A 55 -2.25 -4.95 -0.95
C ARG A 55 -2.05 -3.46 -1.14
N LYS A 56 -2.90 -2.79 -1.92
CA LYS A 56 -2.79 -1.34 -2.17
C LYS A 56 -2.94 -0.54 -0.87
N MET A 57 -3.91 -0.90 -0.04
CA MET A 57 -4.07 -0.25 1.27
C MET A 57 -2.89 -0.50 2.20
N GLN A 58 -2.36 -1.72 2.22
CA GLN A 58 -1.16 -2.03 3.00
C GLN A 58 0.05 -1.22 2.51
N THR A 59 0.27 -1.14 1.20
CA THR A 59 1.33 -0.32 0.62
C THR A 59 1.18 1.15 1.05
N LEU A 60 -0.02 1.73 0.89
CA LEU A 60 -0.30 3.12 1.29
C LEU A 60 0.04 3.35 2.77
N VAL A 61 -0.37 2.44 3.67
CA VAL A 61 -0.09 2.55 5.10
C VAL A 61 1.42 2.45 5.39
N GLN A 62 2.18 1.61 4.70
CA GLN A 62 3.63 1.52 4.91
C GLN A 62 4.35 2.79 4.46
N VAL A 63 3.94 3.37 3.33
CA VAL A 63 4.49 4.64 2.81
C VAL A 63 4.18 5.78 3.77
N TRP A 64 2.94 5.86 4.23
CA TRP A 64 2.52 6.84 5.22
C TRP A 64 3.35 6.74 6.50
N LYS A 65 3.54 5.53 7.05
CA LYS A 65 4.42 5.31 8.21
C LYS A 65 5.85 5.78 7.96
N GLN A 66 6.38 5.59 6.76
CA GLN A 66 7.72 6.07 6.41
C GLN A 66 7.77 7.60 6.37
N LEU A 67 6.77 8.27 5.80
CA LEU A 67 6.68 9.74 5.80
C LEU A 67 6.62 10.32 7.21
N TRP A 68 5.87 9.68 8.11
CA TRP A 68 5.77 10.14 9.50
C TRP A 68 7.08 10.02 10.30
N LYS A 69 8.01 9.15 9.88
CA LYS A 69 9.34 9.09 10.51
C LYS A 69 10.26 10.26 10.13
N TRP A 70 9.95 10.97 9.05
CA TRP A 70 10.75 12.07 8.52
C TRP A 70 10.16 13.44 8.82
N LYS A 71 9.11 13.48 9.64
CA LYS A 71 8.45 14.69 10.12
C LYS A 71 8.84 14.94 11.57
#